data_AF-A0A4R2I146-F1
#
_entry.id   AF-A0A4R2I146-F1
#
_cell.length_a   1.000
_cell.length_b   1.000
_cell.length_c   1.000
_cell.angle_alpha   90.00
_cell.angle_beta   90.00
_cell.angle_gamma   90.00
#
_symmetry.space_group_name_H-M   'P 1'
#
loop_
_entity.id
_entity.type
_entity.pdbx_description
1 polymer ?
#
loop_
_entity_poly.entity_id
_entity_poly.type
_entity_poly.pdbx_seq_one_letter_code
_entity_poly.pdbx_strand_id
1 'polypeptide(L)'
;MSNLCGSNGSWTVVATVEIEDDEPIVRTLPRATPSFRFERASTAPKGFVWIDIHVDFGLGAAHATHVARTVVDELAGCGFRTFRIVAGAAYLELARRPATKEA
;
A
#
# COMPACT_ATOMS: atom_id res chain seq x y z
N MET A 1 -8.79 -1.11 -31.06
CA MET A 1 -8.92 -1.56 -29.66
C MET A 1 -7.52 -1.63 -29.10
N SER A 2 -7.11 -0.63 -28.33
CA SER A 2 -5.74 -0.53 -27.83
C SER A 2 -5.53 -1.58 -26.75
N ASN A 3 -4.73 -2.60 -27.06
CA ASN A 3 -4.20 -3.54 -26.08
C ASN A 3 -3.39 -2.74 -25.07
N LEU A 4 -3.93 -2.55 -23.87
CA LEU A 4 -3.15 -2.14 -22.72
C LEU A 4 -2.18 -3.28 -22.45
N CYS A 5 -0.94 -3.11 -22.92
CA CYS A 5 0.20 -3.90 -22.49
C CYS A 5 0.08 -4.07 -20.99
N GLY A 6 -0.08 -5.32 -20.56
CA GLY A 6 0.06 -5.66 -19.15
C GLY A 6 1.41 -5.11 -18.70
N SER A 7 1.40 -4.17 -17.75
CA SER A 7 2.59 -3.96 -16.96
C SER A 7 2.94 -5.34 -16.40
N ASN A 8 4.08 -5.89 -16.84
CA ASN A 8 4.83 -6.91 -16.11
C ASN A 8 5.33 -6.26 -14.80
N GLY A 9 4.40 -5.71 -14.02
CA GLY A 9 4.68 -4.93 -12.85
C GLY A 9 5.26 -5.88 -11.81
N SER A 10 6.37 -5.47 -11.20
CA SER A 10 6.94 -6.18 -10.06
C SER A 10 6.13 -5.78 -8.83
N TRP A 11 4.86 -6.21 -8.80
CA TRP A 11 3.91 -5.89 -7.75
C TRP A 11 4.40 -6.49 -6.43
N THR A 12 4.64 -5.64 -5.44
CA THR A 12 5.16 -6.05 -4.14
C THR A 12 4.28 -5.48 -3.04
N VAL A 13 3.98 -6.30 -2.04
CA VAL A 13 3.31 -5.83 -0.82
C VAL A 13 4.31 -5.01 -0.02
N VAL A 14 4.04 -3.72 0.12
CA VAL A 14 4.92 -2.78 0.85
C VAL A 14 4.47 -2.57 2.29
N ALA A 15 3.17 -2.75 2.56
CA ALA A 15 2.59 -2.67 3.88
C ALA A 15 1.26 -3.43 3.93
N THR A 16 0.95 -3.96 5.12
CA THR A 16 -0.39 -4.46 5.44
C THR A 16 -0.93 -3.60 6.57
N VAL A 17 -2.13 -3.05 6.38
CA VAL A 17 -2.81 -2.23 7.37
C VAL A 17 -4.03 -2.95 7.92
N GLU A 18 -4.28 -2.78 9.20
CA GLU A 18 -5.43 -3.29 9.91
C GLU A 18 -6.41 -2.15 10.19
N ILE A 19 -7.66 -2.39 9.83
CA ILE A 19 -8.78 -1.48 9.95
C ILE A 19 -9.99 -2.26 10.50
N GLU A 20 -10.91 -1.62 11.22
CA GLU A 20 -12.17 -2.24 11.63
C GLU A 20 -13.04 -2.64 10.42
N ASP A 21 -13.68 -3.81 10.47
CA ASP A 21 -14.45 -4.38 9.35
C ASP A 21 -15.71 -3.58 8.97
N ASP A 22 -16.22 -2.74 9.89
CA ASP A 22 -17.37 -1.89 9.64
C ASP A 22 -17.01 -0.51 9.03
N GLU A 23 -15.71 -0.24 8.81
CA GLU A 23 -15.26 1.01 8.19
C GLU A 23 -15.68 1.12 6.71
N PRO A 24 -16.09 2.31 6.21
CA PRO A 24 -16.58 2.48 4.85
C PRO A 24 -15.58 2.06 3.77
N ILE A 25 -14.28 2.29 4.00
CA ILE A 25 -13.21 1.96 3.04
C ILE A 25 -13.12 0.46 2.76
N VAL A 26 -13.50 -0.37 3.73
CA VAL A 26 -13.58 -1.82 3.53
C VAL A 26 -14.56 -2.10 2.38
N ARG A 27 -15.68 -1.38 2.31
CA ARG A 27 -16.72 -1.55 1.28
C ARG A 27 -16.37 -0.92 -0.07
N THR A 28 -15.51 0.10 -0.06
CA THR A 28 -15.15 0.89 -1.25
C THR A 28 -13.65 1.06 -1.37
N LEU A 29 -12.90 -0.05 -1.33
CA LEU A 29 -11.46 -0.01 -1.57
C LEU A 29 -11.21 0.77 -2.87
N PRO A 30 -10.34 1.80 -2.85
CA PRO A 30 -10.05 2.58 -4.04
C PRO A 30 -9.65 1.68 -5.19
N ARG A 31 -10.13 2.00 -6.40
CA ARG A 31 -9.78 1.23 -7.60
C ARG A 31 -8.26 1.23 -7.78
N ALA A 32 -7.72 0.07 -8.15
CA ALA A 32 -6.31 -0.09 -8.51
C ALA A 32 -5.90 1.01 -9.51
N THR A 33 -4.78 1.67 -9.22
CA THR A 33 -4.11 2.57 -10.15
C THR A 33 -2.99 1.81 -10.87
N PRO A 34 -2.36 2.38 -11.91
CA PRO A 34 -1.18 1.78 -12.52
C PRO A 34 0.02 1.62 -11.57
N SER A 35 0.08 2.39 -10.47
CA SER A 35 1.24 2.42 -9.56
C SER A 35 1.00 1.71 -8.23
N PHE A 36 -0.24 1.62 -7.78
CA PHE A 36 -0.59 0.94 -6.53
C PHE A 36 -2.00 0.34 -6.59
N ARG A 37 -2.23 -0.67 -5.77
CA ARG A 37 -3.57 -1.26 -5.57
C ARG A 37 -3.72 -1.75 -4.14
N PHE A 38 -4.96 -1.84 -3.70
CA PHE A 38 -5.34 -2.44 -2.42
C PHE A 38 -5.94 -3.80 -2.64
N GLU A 39 -5.54 -4.75 -1.81
CA GLU A 39 -6.07 -6.11 -1.81
C GLU A 39 -6.44 -6.48 -0.38
N ARG A 40 -7.57 -7.17 -0.18
CA ARG A 40 -7.89 -7.69 1.15
C ARG A 40 -7.06 -8.93 1.40
N ALA A 41 -6.37 -9.00 2.52
CA ALA A 41 -5.69 -10.21 2.92
C ALA A 41 -6.72 -11.32 3.20
N SER A 42 -6.33 -12.56 2.93
CA SER A 42 -7.18 -13.74 3.10
C SER A 42 -7.47 -14.08 4.57
N THR A 43 -6.67 -13.55 5.49
CA THR A 43 -6.79 -13.77 6.94
C THR A 43 -6.65 -12.46 7.69
N ALA A 44 -7.59 -12.20 8.60
CA ALA A 44 -7.51 -11.12 9.58
C ALA A 44 -8.16 -11.58 10.90
N PRO A 45 -7.77 -11.01 12.06
CA PRO A 45 -8.46 -11.25 13.33
C PRO A 45 -9.94 -10.85 13.25
N LYS A 46 -10.79 -11.52 14.03
CA LYS A 46 -12.23 -11.21 14.07
C LYS A 46 -12.47 -9.75 14.46
N GLY A 47 -13.31 -9.06 13.69
CA GLY A 47 -13.64 -7.64 13.90
C GLY A 47 -12.74 -6.69 13.10
N PHE A 48 -11.72 -7.20 12.42
CA PHE A 48 -10.79 -6.42 11.61
C PHE A 48 -10.70 -6.95 10.19
N VAL A 49 -10.24 -6.09 9.30
CA VAL A 49 -9.83 -6.41 7.94
C VAL A 49 -8.39 -5.96 7.77
N TRP A 50 -7.60 -6.85 7.19
CA TRP A 50 -6.25 -6.54 6.74
C TRP A 50 -6.26 -6.19 5.27
N ILE A 51 -5.65 -5.07 4.93
CA ILE A 51 -5.55 -4.56 3.57
C ILE A 51 -4.06 -4.53 3.21
N ASP A 52 -3.71 -5.32 2.21
CA ASP A 52 -2.38 -5.33 1.60
C ASP A 52 -2.29 -4.18 0.60
N ILE A 53 -1.24 -3.38 0.75
CA ILE A 53 -0.89 -2.29 -0.16
C ILE A 53 0.17 -2.82 -1.11
N HIS A 54 -0.22 -3.02 -2.36
CA HIS A 54 0.68 -3.43 -3.43
C HIS A 54 1.14 -2.21 -4.22
N VAL A 55 2.44 -2.13 -4.50
CA VAL A 55 3.02 -1.09 -5.35
C VAL A 55 3.79 -1.74 -6.49
N ASP A 56 3.75 -1.13 -7.67
CA ASP A 56 4.53 -1.57 -8.82
C ASP A 56 5.96 -1.02 -8.76
N PHE A 57 6.95 -1.92 -8.76
CA PHE A 57 8.38 -1.58 -8.79
C PHE A 57 8.94 -1.48 -10.21
N GLY A 58 8.13 -1.66 -11.26
CA GLY A 58 8.56 -1.56 -12.65
C GLY A 58 9.17 -0.21 -13.03
N LEU A 59 8.85 0.86 -12.28
CA LEU A 59 9.42 2.21 -12.44
C LEU A 59 10.63 2.48 -11.51
N GLY A 60 11.11 1.47 -10.79
CA GLY A 60 12.25 1.54 -9.89
C GLY A 60 11.91 1.73 -8.42
N ALA A 61 12.82 1.29 -7.55
CA ALA A 61 12.62 1.25 -6.11
C ALA A 61 12.35 2.63 -5.48
N ALA A 62 13.01 3.70 -5.94
CA ALA A 62 12.80 5.04 -5.41
C ALA A 62 11.38 5.55 -5.68
N HIS A 63 10.84 5.31 -6.88
CA HIS A 63 9.48 5.69 -7.24
C HIS A 63 8.46 4.88 -6.45
N ALA A 64 8.62 3.56 -6.40
CA ALA A 64 7.75 2.68 -5.62
C ALA A 64 7.72 3.06 -4.12
N THR A 65 8.87 3.42 -3.58
CA THR A 65 9.03 3.87 -2.20
C THR A 65 8.29 5.18 -1.94
N HIS A 66 8.36 6.13 -2.87
CA HIS A 66 7.59 7.38 -2.79
C HIS A 66 6.07 7.11 -2.83
N VAL A 67 5.62 6.29 -3.79
CA VAL A 67 4.20 5.90 -3.92
C VAL A 67 3.70 5.22 -2.65
N ALA A 68 4.46 4.25 -2.11
CA ALA A 68 4.11 3.55 -0.88
C ALA A 68 3.87 4.52 0.29
N ARG A 69 4.73 5.54 0.45
CA ARG A 69 4.60 6.55 1.51
C ARG A 69 3.35 7.39 1.32
N THR A 70 3.17 7.97 0.13
CA THR A 70 2.02 8.83 -0.17
C THR A 70 0.71 8.09 0.09
N VAL A 71 0.61 6.84 -0.38
CA VAL A 71 -0.59 6.02 -0.20
C VAL A 71 -0.88 5.72 1.27
N VAL A 72 0.15 5.36 2.05
CA VAL A 72 -0.01 5.08 3.48
C VAL A 72 -0.37 6.35 4.27
N ASP A 73 0.27 7.48 3.96
CA ASP A 73 -0.01 8.76 4.60
C ASP A 73 -1.43 9.26 4.29
N GLU A 74 -1.90 9.11 3.05
CA GLU A 74 -3.28 9.41 2.64
C GLU A 74 -4.31 8.51 3.35
N LEU A 75 -4.03 7.20 3.45
CA LEU A 75 -4.84 6.25 4.21
C LEU A 75 -4.90 6.65 5.69
N ALA A 76 -3.77 6.98 6.31
CA ALA A 76 -3.74 7.44 7.70
C ALA A 76 -4.54 8.74 7.89
N GLY A 77 -4.54 9.62 6.89
CA GLY A 77 -5.30 10.89 6.88
C GLY A 77 -6.81 10.75 6.73
N CYS A 78 -7.33 9.57 6.40
CA CYS A 78 -8.76 9.32 6.20
C CYS A 78 -9.57 9.28 7.52
N GLY A 79 -8.91 9.24 8.69
CA GLY A 79 -9.58 9.36 9.99
C GLY A 79 -10.35 8.10 10.42
N PHE A 80 -9.87 6.92 10.05
CA PHE A 80 -10.46 5.65 10.54
C PHE A 80 -10.39 5.56 12.05
N ARG A 81 -11.38 4.90 12.68
CA ARG A 81 -11.37 4.68 14.15
C ARG A 81 -10.14 3.90 14.58
N THR A 82 -9.79 2.88 13.80
CA THR A 82 -8.59 2.08 13.99
C THR A 82 -7.82 2.01 12.68
N PHE A 83 -6.56 2.44 12.72
CA PHE A 83 -5.62 2.30 11.63
C PHE A 83 -4.25 1.90 12.19
N ARG A 84 -3.78 0.70 11.83
CA ARG A 84 -2.48 0.18 12.29
C ARG A 84 -1.75 -0.52 11.16
N ILE A 85 -0.47 -0.24 11.00
CA ILE A 85 0.40 -1.03 10.11
C ILE A 85 0.79 -2.31 10.86
N VAL A 86 0.35 -3.47 10.37
CA VAL A 86 0.64 -4.78 10.99
C VAL A 86 1.82 -5.49 10.34
N ALA A 87 2.16 -5.14 9.09
CA ALA A 87 3.35 -5.63 8.39
C ALA A 87 3.91 -4.57 7.44
N GLY A 88 5.20 -4.67 7.10
CA GLY A 88 5.86 -3.75 6.16
C GLY A 88 6.30 -2.40 6.75
N ALA A 89 6.19 -2.20 8.06
CA ALA A 89 6.67 -0.99 8.73
C ALA A 89 8.17 -0.72 8.46
N ALA A 90 9.00 -1.77 8.42
CA ALA A 90 10.41 -1.64 8.08
C ALA A 90 10.64 -1.11 6.64
N TYR A 91 9.77 -1.45 5.71
CA TYR A 91 9.83 -0.95 4.34
C TYR A 91 9.52 0.55 4.29
N LEU A 92 8.52 0.98 5.06
CA LEU A 92 8.17 2.40 5.21
C LEU A 92 9.23 3.21 5.98
N GLU A 93 9.94 2.59 6.93
CA GLU A 93 11.07 3.24 7.61
C GLU A 93 12.30 3.38 6.70
N LEU A 94 12.60 2.39 5.85
CA LEU A 94 13.62 2.53 4.81
C LEU A 94 13.26 3.65 3.83
N ALA A 95 11.97 3.80 3.54
CA ALA A 95 11.44 4.89 2.73
C ALA A 95 11.63 6.27 3.36
N ARG A 96 11.73 6.36 4.70
CA ARG A 96 11.90 7.60 5.46
C ARG A 96 13.33 8.10 5.50
N ARG A 97 14.32 7.22 5.31
CA ARG A 97 15.72 7.64 5.21
C ARG A 97 15.96 8.32 3.86
N PRO A 98 16.51 9.55 3.81
CA PRO A 98 17.01 10.08 2.55
C PRO A 98 18.06 9.10 2.03
N ALA A 99 18.07 8.85 0.72
CA ALA A 99 19.11 8.06 0.09
C ALA A 99 20.45 8.76 0.36
N THR A 100 21.18 8.32 1.38
CA THR A 100 22.53 8.78 1.63
C THR A 100 23.34 8.30 0.43
N LYS A 101 23.59 9.19 -0.53
CA LYS A 101 24.70 9.00 -1.47
C LYS A 101 25.94 8.96 -0.60
N GLU A 102 26.51 7.77 -0.41
CA GLU A 102 27.92 7.68 -0.03
C GLU A 102 28.70 8.39 -1.14
N ALA A 103 29.37 9.47 -0.75
CA ALA A 103 30.27 10.28 -1.56
C ALA A 103 31.69 10.09 -1.02
#